data_AF-A0A317IP04-F1
#
_entry.id   AF-A0A317IP04-F1
#
_cell.length_a   1.000
_cell.length_b   1.000
_cell.length_c   1.000
_cell.angle_alpha   90.00
_cell.angle_beta   90.00
_cell.angle_gamma   90.00
#
_symmetry.space_group_name_H-M   'P 1'
#
loop_
_entity.id
_entity.type
_entity.pdbx_description
1 polymer ?
#
loop_
_entity_poly.entity_id
_entity_poly.type
_entity_poly.pdbx_seq_one_letter_code
_entity_poly.pdbx_strand_id
1 'polypeptide(L)'
;PVPENQLPVELPTEGVEFTGEGGNPLAKASSWVNVKCPQCGGNARRETDTMDTFIDSSWYFYRYCDPRNDRMPFDPAKIAYWFEIDQYIGGVEHAILHLIYSRFFTKMMRDIGLIENSEPTRRLFTQGMVIAEGAKMSKSKGNVVGADSLAERFGADTARMFVLFAAPPEKEVDWRNEGAEGIYRFLGRVYRFATRNIGRTDFPPPGETDRRVIRKLHQTLKKITEDFETRWHFNTCISSIMELVNVLYAEEKEISAQPMCEILESLSLMLAPFAPYVSQEIWDELGRDGPLFRNPWPAFDSELAKEDLAEVVVQVNGKLRSRIYVAFGTPTTELEQRAQTDDKLKPFIEGKRVVKVITVPDKLVNLVVK
;
A
#
# COMPACT_ATOMS: atom_id res chain seq x y z
N PRO A 1 29.75 36.28 6.93
CA PRO A 1 29.34 35.02 6.25
C PRO A 1 30.15 34.86 4.97
N VAL A 2 30.16 33.65 4.38
CA VAL A 2 30.67 33.44 3.02
C VAL A 2 29.77 34.21 2.04
N PRO A 3 30.32 35.00 1.10
CA PRO A 3 29.53 35.68 0.06
C PRO A 3 28.79 34.68 -0.85
N GLU A 4 27.61 35.06 -1.33
CA GLU A 4 26.75 34.19 -2.16
C GLU A 4 27.44 33.71 -3.45
N ASN A 5 28.23 34.56 -4.09
CA ASN A 5 29.00 34.20 -5.28
C ASN A 5 30.21 33.28 -5.01
N GLN A 6 30.45 32.91 -3.75
CA GLN A 6 31.44 31.92 -3.34
C GLN A 6 30.79 30.60 -2.89
N LEU A 7 29.46 30.49 -3.04
CA LEU A 7 28.73 29.24 -2.80
C LEU A 7 28.72 28.37 -4.07
N PRO A 8 28.68 27.04 -3.92
CA PRO A 8 28.81 26.29 -2.67
C PRO A 8 30.25 26.29 -2.14
N VAL A 9 30.41 26.20 -0.81
CA VAL A 9 31.71 25.85 -0.22
C VAL A 9 31.89 24.34 -0.34
N GLU A 10 32.52 23.90 -1.42
CA GLU A 10 32.73 22.48 -1.70
C GLU A 10 33.65 21.84 -0.65
N LEU A 11 33.34 20.60 -0.27
CA LEU A 11 34.21 19.80 0.59
C LEU A 11 35.52 19.50 -0.16
N PRO A 12 36.68 19.56 0.51
CA PRO A 12 37.96 19.28 -0.13
C PRO A 12 38.07 17.79 -0.48
N THR A 13 38.54 17.50 -1.70
CA THR A 13 38.78 16.14 -2.19
C THR A 13 40.13 15.58 -1.76
N GLU A 14 41.03 16.43 -1.28
CA GLU A 14 42.39 16.08 -0.85
C GLU A 14 42.69 16.66 0.54
N GLY A 15 43.64 16.05 1.26
CA GLY A 15 44.08 16.56 2.56
C GLY A 15 43.13 16.30 3.73
N VAL A 16 42.15 15.41 3.54
CA VAL A 16 41.23 14.93 4.57
C VAL A 16 41.43 13.44 4.78
N GLU A 17 41.92 13.05 5.96
CA GLU A 17 42.10 11.65 6.35
C GLU A 17 41.17 11.31 7.52
N PHE A 18 40.39 10.24 7.35
CA PHE A 18 39.52 9.70 8.39
C PHE A 18 40.30 8.70 9.26
N THR A 19 41.16 9.22 10.15
CA THR A 19 42.08 8.39 10.94
C THR A 19 41.42 7.68 12.13
N GLY A 20 40.21 8.09 12.53
CA GLY A 20 39.50 7.54 13.70
C GLY A 20 40.03 8.00 15.06
N GLU A 21 41.09 8.80 15.08
CA GLU A 21 41.77 9.30 16.30
C GLU A 21 41.04 10.47 16.99
N GLY A 22 39.85 10.83 16.51
CA GLY A 22 39.09 11.99 16.97
C GLY A 22 39.53 13.33 16.37
N GLY A 23 38.73 14.36 16.59
CA GLY A 23 38.91 15.70 15.99
C GLY A 23 38.27 15.84 14.60
N ASN A 24 38.16 17.08 14.12
CA ASN A 24 37.51 17.39 12.85
C ASN A 24 38.49 17.20 11.67
N PRO A 25 38.24 16.27 10.73
CA PRO A 25 39.14 16.01 9.61
C PRO A 25 39.39 17.23 8.71
N LEU A 26 38.39 18.12 8.56
CA LEU A 26 38.50 19.33 7.74
C LEU A 26 39.48 20.35 8.34
N ALA A 27 39.72 20.30 9.65
CA ALA A 27 40.69 21.18 10.30
C ALA A 27 42.14 20.87 9.88
N LYS A 28 42.41 19.66 9.38
CA LYS A 28 43.74 19.23 8.90
C LYS A 28 44.00 19.65 7.45
N ALA A 29 42.94 19.94 6.68
CA ALA A 29 43.02 20.39 5.29
C ALA A 29 43.45 21.87 5.18
N SER A 30 44.73 22.13 5.39
CA SER A 30 45.31 23.47 5.52
C SER A 30 45.06 24.40 4.31
N SER A 31 45.03 23.84 3.10
CA SER A 31 44.74 24.58 1.86
C SER A 31 43.27 24.99 1.73
N TRP A 32 42.36 24.28 2.40
CA TRP A 32 40.92 24.56 2.36
C TRP A 32 40.48 25.45 3.51
N VAL A 33 40.97 25.18 4.73
CA VAL A 33 40.54 25.88 5.95
C VAL A 33 41.04 27.32 6.03
N ASN A 34 42.24 27.61 5.52
CA ASN A 34 42.83 28.94 5.61
C ASN A 34 42.35 29.82 4.45
N VAL A 35 41.66 30.93 4.77
CA VAL A 35 41.07 31.84 3.78
C VAL A 35 41.29 33.30 4.16
N LYS A 36 40.98 34.22 3.27
CA LYS A 36 40.90 35.64 3.60
C LYS A 36 39.51 36.01 4.07
N CYS A 37 39.42 36.87 5.09
CA CYS A 37 38.14 37.41 5.53
C CYS A 37 37.53 38.25 4.40
N PRO A 38 36.30 37.96 3.94
CA PRO A 38 35.66 38.70 2.85
C PRO A 38 35.32 40.15 3.24
N GLN A 39 35.35 40.50 4.53
CA GLN A 39 35.04 41.84 5.02
C GLN A 39 36.27 42.72 5.22
N CYS A 40 37.35 42.21 5.83
CA CYS A 40 38.54 43.00 6.18
C CYS A 40 39.82 42.59 5.43
N GLY A 41 39.80 41.51 4.66
CA GLY A 41 40.98 40.99 3.93
C GLY A 41 42.06 40.34 4.81
N GLY A 42 41.87 40.33 6.13
CA GLY A 42 42.76 39.65 7.08
C GLY A 42 42.78 38.13 6.93
N ASN A 43 43.73 37.47 7.57
CA ASN A 43 43.76 36.01 7.65
C ASN A 43 42.57 35.51 8.49
N ALA A 44 41.85 34.54 7.96
CA ALA A 44 40.71 33.91 8.60
C ALA A 44 40.74 32.39 8.39
N ARG A 45 39.83 31.69 9.07
CA ARG A 45 39.63 30.24 8.92
C ARG A 45 38.17 29.97 8.58
N ARG A 46 37.91 28.99 7.71
CA ARG A 46 36.57 28.45 7.49
C ARG A 46 36.07 27.78 8.77
N GLU A 47 34.75 27.79 8.95
CA GLU A 47 34.11 26.83 9.84
C GLU A 47 34.43 25.42 9.33
N THR A 48 34.85 24.55 10.23
CA THR A 48 35.20 23.17 9.90
C THR A 48 34.06 22.21 10.22
N ASP A 49 33.14 22.60 11.09
CA ASP A 49 31.98 21.77 11.41
C ASP A 49 31.03 21.69 10.20
N THR A 50 30.53 20.49 9.95
CA THR A 50 29.54 20.23 8.91
C THR A 50 28.15 20.24 9.51
N MET A 51 27.16 20.62 8.71
CA MET A 51 25.77 20.48 9.10
C MET A 51 25.42 18.99 9.28
N ASP A 52 24.58 18.71 10.27
CA ASP A 52 24.04 17.37 10.49
C ASP A 52 23.10 16.96 9.33
N THR A 53 23.01 15.65 9.03
CA THR A 53 22.16 15.10 7.97
C THR A 53 20.66 15.44 8.12
N PHE A 54 20.20 15.77 9.33
CA PHE A 54 18.85 16.27 9.56
C PHE A 54 18.58 17.64 8.95
N ILE A 55 19.61 18.44 8.66
CA ILE A 55 19.43 19.67 7.87
C ILE A 55 19.01 19.31 6.45
N ASP A 56 19.69 18.39 5.79
CA ASP A 56 19.36 18.00 4.41
C ASP A 56 17.98 17.33 4.32
N SER A 57 17.70 16.39 5.23
CA SER A 57 16.43 15.66 5.24
C SER A 57 15.24 16.49 5.73
N SER A 58 15.45 17.67 6.31
CA SER A 58 14.35 18.52 6.75
C SER A 58 13.56 19.17 5.59
N TRP A 59 14.14 19.28 4.39
CA TRP A 59 13.52 20.00 3.26
C TRP A 59 13.67 19.33 1.88
N TYR A 60 14.31 18.17 1.79
CA TYR A 60 14.54 17.45 0.52
C TYR A 60 13.28 17.25 -0.34
N PHE A 61 12.12 17.08 0.30
CA PHE A 61 10.85 16.88 -0.40
C PHE A 61 10.40 18.13 -1.18
N TYR A 62 10.75 19.34 -0.74
CA TYR A 62 10.55 20.55 -1.54
C TYR A 62 11.52 20.58 -2.72
N ARG A 63 12.78 20.17 -2.51
CA ARG A 63 13.79 20.13 -3.58
C ARG A 63 13.40 19.17 -4.71
N TYR A 64 12.67 18.09 -4.44
CA TYR A 64 12.16 17.19 -5.49
C TYR A 64 11.25 17.87 -6.51
N CYS A 65 10.55 18.95 -6.14
CA CYS A 65 9.72 19.71 -7.08
C CYS A 65 10.55 20.53 -8.07
N ASP A 66 11.81 20.83 -7.74
CA ASP A 66 12.68 21.64 -8.59
C ASP A 66 14.19 21.28 -8.46
N PRO A 67 14.58 20.03 -8.71
CA PRO A 67 15.88 19.50 -8.28
C PRO A 67 17.07 20.07 -9.08
N ARG A 68 16.80 20.66 -10.25
CA ARG A 68 17.81 21.20 -11.17
C ARG A 68 17.92 22.72 -11.13
N ASN A 69 17.22 23.40 -10.21
CA ASN A 69 17.32 24.84 -10.07
C ASN A 69 18.67 25.23 -9.47
N ASP A 70 19.46 25.96 -10.23
CA ASP A 70 20.82 26.41 -9.89
C ASP A 70 20.86 27.84 -9.34
N ARG A 71 19.71 28.50 -9.21
CA ARG A 71 19.59 29.89 -8.75
C ARG A 71 18.91 30.03 -7.40
N MET A 72 18.06 29.07 -7.04
CA MET A 72 17.28 29.08 -5.80
C MET A 72 17.19 27.66 -5.22
N PRO A 73 16.86 27.50 -3.93
CA PRO A 73 16.55 26.20 -3.36
C PRO A 73 15.42 25.46 -4.12
N PHE A 74 14.42 26.19 -4.60
CA PHE A 74 13.34 25.75 -5.48
C PHE A 74 12.52 26.96 -5.94
N ASP A 75 11.72 26.81 -6.99
CA ASP A 75 10.69 27.79 -7.39
C ASP A 75 9.43 27.68 -6.48
N PRO A 76 9.05 28.75 -5.74
CA PRO A 76 7.86 28.76 -4.90
C PRO A 76 6.56 28.40 -5.63
N ALA A 77 6.43 28.73 -6.92
CA ALA A 77 5.24 28.39 -7.70
C ALA A 77 5.11 26.87 -7.93
N LYS A 78 6.24 26.16 -8.08
CA LYS A 78 6.25 24.70 -8.16
C LYS A 78 5.87 24.06 -6.84
N ILE A 79 6.30 24.66 -5.72
CA ILE A 79 5.89 24.21 -4.39
C ILE A 79 4.39 24.40 -4.19
N ALA A 80 3.84 25.57 -4.54
CA ALA A 80 2.42 25.85 -4.41
C ALA A 80 1.54 24.87 -5.21
N TYR A 81 2.05 24.30 -6.31
CA TYR A 81 1.36 23.26 -7.07
C TYR A 81 1.38 21.89 -6.37
N TRP A 82 2.54 21.47 -5.85
CA TRP A 82 2.72 20.12 -5.31
C TRP A 82 2.39 19.95 -3.84
N PHE A 83 2.42 21.02 -3.05
CA PHE A 83 2.28 20.96 -1.59
C PHE A 83 0.88 21.32 -1.11
N GLU A 84 0.44 20.77 0.02
CA GLU A 84 1.17 19.88 0.94
C GLU A 84 1.28 18.43 0.42
N ILE A 85 2.28 17.66 0.88
CA ILE A 85 2.39 16.23 0.55
C ILE A 85 1.11 15.53 1.01
N ASP A 86 0.34 14.95 0.09
CA ASP A 86 -0.93 14.31 0.42
C ASP A 86 -0.76 13.12 1.36
N GLN A 87 0.24 12.27 1.08
CA GLN A 87 0.62 11.17 1.95
C GLN A 87 2.13 11.06 2.09
N TYR A 88 2.61 11.03 3.33
CA TYR A 88 3.96 10.66 3.70
C TYR A 88 3.98 9.29 4.38
N ILE A 89 4.86 8.39 3.94
CA ILE A 89 5.06 7.05 4.51
C ILE A 89 6.45 6.99 5.13
N GLY A 90 6.57 6.66 6.40
CA GLY A 90 7.86 6.58 7.10
C GLY A 90 7.77 5.86 8.43
N GLY A 91 8.87 5.28 8.89
CA GLY A 91 8.89 4.54 10.16
C GLY A 91 8.72 5.44 11.38
N VAL A 92 8.13 4.89 12.45
CA VAL A 92 7.89 5.61 13.71
C VAL A 92 9.17 6.09 14.39
N GLU A 93 10.32 5.48 14.07
CA GLU A 93 11.64 5.89 14.57
C GLU A 93 11.99 7.36 14.25
N HIS A 94 11.35 7.95 13.23
CA HIS A 94 11.57 9.33 12.83
C HIS A 94 10.66 10.35 13.52
N ALA A 95 9.79 9.91 14.44
CA ALA A 95 8.75 10.73 15.05
C ALA A 95 9.26 12.00 15.76
N ILE A 96 10.38 11.90 16.49
CA ILE A 96 10.93 13.01 17.30
C ILE A 96 12.15 13.70 16.69
N LEU A 97 12.65 13.21 15.54
CA LEU A 97 13.81 13.78 14.86
C LEU A 97 13.34 14.40 13.55
N HIS A 98 13.54 13.69 12.44
CA HIS A 98 13.17 14.09 11.09
C HIS A 98 11.79 14.76 11.01
N LEU A 99 10.72 14.15 11.57
CA LEU A 99 9.38 14.74 11.48
C LEU A 99 9.25 16.08 12.23
N ILE A 100 9.97 16.28 13.33
CA ILE A 100 10.01 17.59 14.01
C ILE A 100 10.80 18.59 13.18
N TYR A 101 11.96 18.20 12.67
CA TYR A 101 12.82 19.08 11.87
C TYR A 101 12.16 19.49 10.55
N SER A 102 11.47 18.58 9.87
CA SER A 102 10.70 18.88 8.66
C SER A 102 9.62 19.93 8.93
N ARG A 103 8.85 19.78 10.03
CA ARG A 103 7.82 20.75 10.39
C ARG A 103 8.41 22.10 10.77
N PHE A 104 9.53 22.11 11.49
CA PHE A 104 10.23 23.34 11.82
C PHE A 104 10.73 24.05 10.56
N PHE A 105 11.40 23.33 9.64
CA PHE A 105 11.87 23.90 8.39
C PHE A 105 10.74 24.43 7.51
N THR A 106 9.61 23.72 7.42
CA THR A 106 8.42 24.23 6.74
C THR A 106 7.97 25.57 7.32
N LYS A 107 7.83 25.67 8.65
CA LYS A 107 7.38 26.93 9.28
C LYS A 107 8.40 28.05 9.12
N MET A 108 9.68 27.74 9.26
CA MET A 108 10.76 28.70 9.04
C MET A 108 10.75 29.22 7.60
N MET A 109 10.69 28.33 6.60
CA MET A 109 10.64 28.70 5.19
C MET A 109 9.41 29.53 4.86
N ARG A 110 8.25 29.22 5.46
CA ARG A 110 7.04 30.03 5.34
C ARG A 110 7.24 31.43 5.92
N ASP A 111 7.81 31.53 7.13
CA ASP A 111 7.98 32.81 7.83
C ASP A 111 8.98 33.73 7.14
N ILE A 112 9.94 33.19 6.36
CA ILE A 112 10.84 33.97 5.50
C ILE A 112 10.30 34.17 4.07
N GLY A 113 9.07 33.72 3.78
CA GLY A 113 8.38 33.96 2.51
C GLY A 113 8.78 33.06 1.33
N LEU A 114 9.44 31.93 1.58
CA LEU A 114 9.80 30.97 0.51
C LEU A 114 8.63 30.08 0.07
N ILE A 115 7.69 29.81 0.98
CA ILE A 115 6.53 28.94 0.76
C ILE A 115 5.31 29.47 1.51
N GLU A 116 4.12 28.98 1.18
CA GLU A 116 2.87 29.38 1.85
C GLU A 116 2.30 28.31 2.78
N ASN A 117 2.63 27.03 2.57
CA ASN A 117 2.08 25.93 3.36
C ASN A 117 2.63 25.92 4.80
N SER A 118 1.80 25.47 5.74
CA SER A 118 2.11 25.55 7.18
C SER A 118 2.56 24.22 7.78
N GLU A 119 2.23 23.09 7.15
CA GLU A 119 2.73 21.77 7.47
C GLU A 119 3.25 21.10 6.18
N PRO A 120 4.28 20.24 6.25
CA PRO A 120 4.82 19.61 5.05
C PRO A 120 3.88 18.54 4.47
N THR A 121 3.07 17.90 5.32
CA THR A 121 2.32 16.69 4.99
C THR A 121 0.88 16.76 5.53
N ARG A 122 -0.11 16.31 4.72
CA ARG A 122 -1.53 16.21 5.12
C ARG A 122 -1.80 14.94 5.91
N ARG A 123 -1.25 13.82 5.46
CA ARG A 123 -1.41 12.50 6.07
C ARG A 123 -0.05 11.86 6.29
N LEU A 124 0.18 11.35 7.48
CA LEU A 124 1.32 10.51 7.82
C LEU A 124 0.83 9.08 8.03
N PHE A 125 1.47 8.14 7.35
CA PHE A 125 1.27 6.72 7.58
C PHE A 125 2.58 6.12 8.08
N THR A 126 2.56 5.59 9.29
CA THR A 126 3.73 4.95 9.89
C THR A 126 3.67 3.45 9.67
N GLN A 127 4.49 2.94 8.74
CA GLN A 127 4.57 1.50 8.52
C GLN A 127 5.18 0.79 9.74
N GLY A 128 4.76 -0.46 9.93
CA GLY A 128 5.35 -1.36 10.92
C GLY A 128 6.79 -1.73 10.56
N MET A 129 7.56 -2.10 11.58
CA MET A 129 8.94 -2.52 11.40
C MET A 129 9.01 -3.91 10.76
N VAL A 130 9.92 -4.08 9.80
CA VAL A 130 10.33 -5.41 9.34
C VAL A 130 11.48 -5.89 10.21
N ILE A 131 11.28 -7.00 10.90
CA ILE A 131 12.28 -7.67 11.74
C ILE A 131 12.64 -9.02 11.10
N ALA A 132 13.82 -9.55 11.42
CA ALA A 132 14.23 -10.87 10.97
C ALA A 132 14.66 -11.69 12.18
N GLU A 133 14.12 -12.90 12.32
CA GLU A 133 14.40 -13.82 13.43
C GLU A 133 14.13 -13.18 14.80
N GLY A 134 13.04 -12.41 14.90
CA GLY A 134 12.66 -11.72 16.15
C GLY A 134 13.54 -10.51 16.52
N ALA A 135 14.44 -10.06 15.64
CA ALA A 135 15.28 -8.90 15.87
C ALA A 135 15.21 -7.86 14.73
N LYS A 136 15.26 -6.57 15.07
CA LYS A 136 15.35 -5.49 14.07
C LYS A 136 16.50 -5.74 13.09
N MET A 137 16.21 -5.69 11.79
CA MET A 137 17.22 -5.79 10.74
C MET A 137 18.20 -4.62 10.83
N SER A 138 19.49 -4.90 10.80
CA SER A 138 20.53 -3.86 10.74
C SER A 138 21.82 -4.40 10.12
N LYS A 139 22.53 -3.55 9.38
CA LYS A 139 23.83 -3.91 8.79
C LYS A 139 24.82 -4.42 9.85
N SER A 140 24.83 -3.81 11.03
CA SER A 140 25.68 -4.21 12.16
C SER A 140 25.37 -5.61 12.71
N LYS A 141 24.16 -6.14 12.53
CA LYS A 141 23.76 -7.48 12.98
C LYS A 141 23.87 -8.55 11.90
N GLY A 142 24.13 -8.17 10.63
CA GLY A 142 24.22 -9.11 9.52
C GLY A 142 22.91 -9.83 9.16
N ASN A 143 21.79 -9.51 9.80
CA ASN A 143 20.49 -10.16 9.62
C ASN A 143 19.59 -9.44 8.59
N VAL A 144 20.18 -8.64 7.71
CA VAL A 144 19.43 -7.91 6.68
C VAL A 144 19.06 -8.88 5.57
N VAL A 145 17.79 -9.28 5.52
CA VAL A 145 17.24 -10.01 4.38
C VAL A 145 16.66 -9.00 3.40
N GLY A 146 17.34 -8.84 2.26
CA GLY A 146 16.92 -7.89 1.24
C GLY A 146 15.82 -8.47 0.34
N ALA A 147 14.87 -7.62 -0.05
CA ALA A 147 13.89 -7.93 -1.10
C ALA A 147 14.57 -8.32 -2.42
N ASP A 148 15.81 -7.87 -2.65
CA ASP A 148 16.63 -8.20 -3.81
C ASP A 148 16.81 -9.71 -3.98
N SER A 149 17.10 -10.44 -2.89
CA SER A 149 17.25 -11.89 -2.93
C SER A 149 15.96 -12.62 -3.32
N LEU A 150 14.79 -12.12 -2.90
CA LEU A 150 13.50 -12.63 -3.36
C LEU A 150 13.24 -12.26 -4.81
N ALA A 151 13.59 -11.05 -5.23
CA ALA A 151 13.40 -10.59 -6.60
C ALA A 151 14.29 -11.38 -7.59
N GLU A 152 15.52 -11.70 -7.21
CA GLU A 152 16.43 -12.53 -7.99
C GLU A 152 15.89 -13.96 -8.15
N ARG A 153 15.31 -14.54 -7.09
CA ARG A 153 14.82 -15.93 -7.10
C ARG A 153 13.43 -16.08 -7.74
N PHE A 154 12.53 -15.13 -7.51
CA PHE A 154 11.11 -15.26 -7.86
C PHE A 154 10.55 -14.10 -8.71
N GLY A 155 11.37 -13.12 -9.07
CA GLY A 155 10.97 -11.92 -9.79
C GLY A 155 10.48 -10.79 -8.87
N ALA A 156 10.60 -9.56 -9.36
CA ALA A 156 10.27 -8.34 -8.63
C ALA A 156 8.80 -8.31 -8.17
N ASP A 157 7.87 -8.78 -8.99
CA ASP A 157 6.44 -8.83 -8.64
C ASP A 157 6.15 -9.74 -7.44
N THR A 158 6.80 -10.90 -7.40
CA THR A 158 6.69 -11.80 -6.24
C THR A 158 7.21 -11.13 -4.98
N ALA A 159 8.38 -10.49 -5.05
CA ALA A 159 8.96 -9.80 -3.91
C ALA A 159 8.06 -8.66 -3.42
N ARG A 160 7.52 -7.83 -4.32
CA ARG A 160 6.59 -6.75 -4.01
C ARG A 160 5.30 -7.26 -3.37
N MET A 161 4.60 -8.19 -4.02
CA MET A 161 3.35 -8.73 -3.49
C MET A 161 3.56 -9.46 -2.17
N PHE A 162 4.70 -10.13 -1.98
CA PHE A 162 5.01 -10.77 -0.71
C PHE A 162 5.09 -9.75 0.44
N VAL A 163 5.84 -8.65 0.26
CA VAL A 163 5.92 -7.56 1.25
C VAL A 163 4.53 -6.99 1.55
N LEU A 164 3.74 -6.73 0.50
CA LEU A 164 2.41 -6.11 0.63
C LEU A 164 1.35 -7.05 1.22
N PHE A 165 1.55 -8.37 1.14
CA PHE A 165 0.61 -9.39 1.61
C PHE A 165 0.92 -9.91 3.02
N ALA A 166 2.18 -9.82 3.45
CA ALA A 166 2.66 -10.47 4.69
C ALA A 166 1.86 -10.07 5.94
N ALA A 167 1.52 -8.79 6.08
CA ALA A 167 0.69 -8.29 7.17
C ALA A 167 0.05 -6.94 6.79
N PRO A 168 -0.90 -6.43 7.61
CA PRO A 168 -1.32 -5.05 7.52
C PRO A 168 -0.11 -4.09 7.59
N PRO A 169 -0.09 -3.01 6.81
CA PRO A 169 1.10 -2.18 6.64
C PRO A 169 1.58 -1.49 7.93
N GLU A 170 0.72 -1.30 8.93
CA GLU A 170 1.06 -0.72 10.23
C GLU A 170 1.60 -1.73 11.25
N LYS A 171 1.52 -3.03 10.95
CA LYS A 171 1.95 -4.11 11.85
C LYS A 171 3.40 -4.47 11.62
N GLU A 172 4.09 -4.79 12.71
CA GLU A 172 5.42 -5.38 12.62
C GLU A 172 5.35 -6.76 11.97
N VAL A 173 6.34 -7.07 11.13
CA VAL A 173 6.43 -8.34 10.40
C VAL A 173 7.76 -8.99 10.70
N ASP A 174 7.70 -10.21 11.24
CA ASP A 174 8.83 -11.12 11.31
C ASP A 174 9.02 -11.78 9.93
N TRP A 175 10.08 -11.39 9.25
CA TRP A 175 10.34 -11.78 7.87
C TRP A 175 10.65 -13.26 7.76
N ARG A 176 9.84 -13.96 6.95
CA ARG A 176 9.88 -15.41 6.75
C ARG A 176 9.71 -15.74 5.27
N ASN A 177 10.75 -16.26 4.63
CA ASN A 177 10.79 -16.46 3.18
C ASN A 177 9.80 -17.52 2.68
N GLU A 178 9.26 -18.35 3.58
CA GLU A 178 8.36 -19.47 3.27
C GLU A 178 7.06 -19.03 2.57
N GLY A 179 6.64 -17.77 2.72
CA GLY A 179 5.44 -17.24 2.06
C GLY A 179 5.65 -16.80 0.60
N ALA A 180 6.88 -16.52 0.17
CA ALA A 180 7.15 -15.99 -1.17
C ALA A 180 6.83 -16.98 -2.29
N GLU A 181 7.05 -18.29 -2.05
CA GLU A 181 6.70 -19.34 -3.01
C GLU A 181 5.19 -19.45 -3.26
N GLY A 182 4.36 -19.08 -2.27
CA GLY A 182 2.91 -18.98 -2.42
C GLY A 182 2.50 -17.88 -3.41
N ILE A 183 3.13 -16.71 -3.29
CA ILE A 183 2.88 -15.56 -4.19
C ILE A 183 3.37 -15.87 -5.61
N TYR A 184 4.56 -16.47 -5.75
CA TYR A 184 5.08 -16.87 -7.06
C TYR A 184 4.12 -17.83 -7.78
N ARG A 185 3.64 -18.86 -7.07
CA ARG A 185 2.65 -19.81 -7.62
C ARG A 185 1.34 -19.14 -7.96
N PHE A 186 0.88 -18.19 -7.15
CA PHE A 186 -0.34 -17.43 -7.40
C PHE A 186 -0.22 -16.57 -8.66
N LEU A 187 0.86 -15.79 -8.81
CA LEU A 187 1.11 -14.99 -10.01
C LEU A 187 1.19 -15.85 -11.27
N GLY A 188 1.91 -16.98 -11.22
CA GLY A 188 1.92 -17.93 -12.33
C GLY A 188 0.53 -18.52 -12.63
N ARG A 189 -0.33 -18.65 -11.62
CA ARG A 189 -1.72 -19.08 -11.79
C ARG A 189 -2.56 -18.00 -12.49
N VAL A 190 -2.41 -16.73 -12.11
CA VAL A 190 -3.05 -15.60 -12.79
C VAL A 190 -2.61 -15.55 -14.27
N TYR A 191 -1.31 -15.60 -14.52
CA TYR A 191 -0.76 -15.56 -15.87
C TYR A 191 -1.28 -16.70 -16.75
N ARG A 192 -1.29 -17.94 -16.24
CA ARG A 192 -1.83 -19.10 -16.97
C ARG A 192 -3.33 -18.98 -17.22
N PHE A 193 -4.10 -18.46 -16.25
CA PHE A 193 -5.53 -18.21 -16.46
C PHE A 193 -5.76 -17.22 -17.58
N ALA A 194 -5.01 -16.12 -17.59
CA ALA A 194 -5.17 -15.09 -18.58
C ALA A 194 -4.81 -15.60 -19.98
N THR A 195 -3.56 -16.05 -20.16
CA THR A 195 -3.02 -16.44 -21.47
C THR A 195 -3.78 -17.58 -22.15
N ARG A 196 -4.33 -18.54 -21.40
CA ARG A 196 -5.13 -19.62 -22.01
C ARG A 196 -6.55 -19.19 -22.44
N ASN A 197 -7.07 -18.09 -21.90
CA ASN A 197 -8.38 -17.55 -22.26
C ASN A 197 -8.28 -16.40 -23.28
N ILE A 198 -7.09 -15.82 -23.46
CA ILE A 198 -6.80 -14.87 -24.54
C ILE A 198 -6.95 -15.60 -25.88
N GLY A 199 -7.74 -15.02 -26.79
CA GLY A 199 -7.98 -15.60 -28.12
C GLY A 199 -8.80 -16.90 -28.13
N ARG A 200 -9.34 -17.33 -26.99
CA ARG A 200 -10.27 -18.46 -26.90
C ARG A 200 -11.51 -18.19 -27.76
N THR A 201 -12.06 -19.21 -28.42
CA THR A 201 -13.23 -19.07 -29.32
C THR A 201 -14.39 -19.99 -28.96
N ASP A 202 -14.16 -20.99 -28.11
CA ASP A 202 -15.13 -21.98 -27.65
C ASP A 202 -15.79 -21.55 -26.33
N PHE A 203 -16.59 -20.49 -26.39
CA PHE A 203 -17.32 -19.98 -25.22
C PHE A 203 -18.76 -20.53 -25.13
N PRO A 204 -19.25 -20.84 -23.91
CA PRO A 204 -20.65 -21.15 -23.69
C PRO A 204 -21.56 -19.93 -23.95
N PRO A 205 -22.87 -20.14 -24.16
CA PRO A 205 -23.83 -19.05 -24.22
C PRO A 205 -23.94 -18.32 -22.86
N PRO A 206 -24.38 -17.05 -22.83
CA PRO A 206 -24.53 -16.31 -21.58
C PRO A 206 -25.46 -17.00 -20.57
N GLY A 207 -25.06 -16.98 -19.30
CA GLY A 207 -25.74 -17.74 -18.24
C GLY A 207 -25.70 -17.10 -16.85
N GLU A 208 -26.18 -17.83 -15.84
CA GLU A 208 -26.18 -17.38 -14.44
C GLU A 208 -24.75 -17.23 -13.89
N THR A 209 -23.82 -18.07 -14.34
CA THR A 209 -22.40 -17.99 -13.99
C THR A 209 -21.80 -16.63 -14.33
N ASP A 210 -22.16 -16.05 -15.48
CA ASP A 210 -21.67 -14.72 -15.89
C ASP A 210 -22.03 -13.65 -14.86
N ARG A 211 -23.27 -13.67 -14.35
CA ARG A 211 -23.72 -12.73 -13.31
C ARG A 211 -22.92 -12.91 -12.03
N ARG A 212 -22.65 -14.16 -11.64
CA ARG A 212 -21.86 -14.49 -10.43
C ARG A 212 -20.43 -13.98 -10.55
N VAL A 213 -19.74 -14.22 -11.67
CA VAL A 213 -18.34 -13.82 -11.85
C VAL A 213 -18.18 -12.31 -12.02
N ILE A 214 -19.08 -11.66 -12.75
CA ILE A 214 -19.09 -10.19 -12.91
C ILE A 214 -19.41 -9.49 -11.59
N ARG A 215 -20.35 -10.01 -10.80
CA ARG A 215 -20.57 -9.51 -9.44
C ARG A 215 -19.29 -9.60 -8.61
N LYS A 216 -18.64 -10.77 -8.57
CA LYS A 216 -17.41 -10.94 -7.78
C LYS A 216 -16.30 -10.01 -8.27
N LEU A 217 -16.21 -9.76 -9.58
CA LEU A 217 -15.29 -8.78 -10.17
C LEU A 217 -15.57 -7.37 -9.61
N HIS A 218 -16.80 -6.86 -9.73
CA HIS A 218 -17.14 -5.53 -9.22
C HIS A 218 -17.05 -5.40 -7.70
N GLN A 219 -17.36 -6.45 -6.94
CA GLN A 219 -17.13 -6.50 -5.50
C GLN A 219 -15.64 -6.38 -5.15
N THR A 220 -14.79 -7.05 -5.93
CA THR A 220 -13.34 -7.00 -5.75
C THR A 220 -12.80 -5.61 -6.10
N LEU A 221 -13.23 -5.04 -7.24
CA LEU A 221 -12.88 -3.67 -7.65
C LEU A 221 -13.31 -2.63 -6.61
N LYS A 222 -14.57 -2.72 -6.14
CA LYS A 222 -15.10 -1.86 -5.08
C LYS A 222 -14.20 -1.91 -3.85
N LYS A 223 -13.93 -3.12 -3.35
CA LYS A 223 -13.13 -3.31 -2.15
C LYS A 223 -11.71 -2.74 -2.30
N ILE A 224 -11.03 -3.00 -3.42
CA ILE A 224 -9.68 -2.48 -3.63
C ILE A 224 -9.69 -0.95 -3.71
N THR A 225 -10.67 -0.38 -4.41
CA THR A 225 -10.84 1.08 -4.54
C THR A 225 -11.05 1.72 -3.17
N GLU A 226 -11.94 1.18 -2.35
CA GLU A 226 -12.20 1.67 -0.98
C GLU A 226 -10.98 1.47 -0.05
N ASP A 227 -10.26 0.35 -0.16
CA ASP A 227 -9.04 0.10 0.62
C ASP A 227 -7.91 1.09 0.23
N PHE A 228 -7.82 1.53 -1.03
CA PHE A 228 -6.88 2.55 -1.52
C PHE A 228 -7.23 3.98 -1.08
N GLU A 229 -8.49 4.27 -0.75
CA GLU A 229 -8.87 5.58 -0.21
C GLU A 229 -8.61 5.71 1.29
N THR A 230 -8.45 4.57 1.98
CA THR A 230 -8.39 4.50 3.44
C THR A 230 -7.00 4.14 3.96
N ARG A 231 -6.86 3.00 4.64
CA ARG A 231 -5.63 2.60 5.36
C ARG A 231 -4.66 1.78 4.51
N TRP A 232 -4.96 1.62 3.22
CA TRP A 232 -4.09 0.91 2.29
C TRP A 232 -3.79 -0.51 2.74
N HIS A 233 -4.82 -1.23 3.19
CA HIS A 233 -4.71 -2.63 3.59
C HIS A 233 -4.44 -3.52 2.36
N PHE A 234 -3.23 -3.42 1.80
CA PHE A 234 -2.82 -4.09 0.57
C PHE A 234 -2.94 -5.62 0.68
N ASN A 235 -2.75 -6.16 1.89
CA ASN A 235 -2.94 -7.58 2.18
C ASN A 235 -4.40 -8.02 1.92
N THR A 236 -5.39 -7.20 2.27
CA THR A 236 -6.79 -7.52 1.98
C THR A 236 -7.16 -7.30 0.52
N CYS A 237 -6.56 -6.30 -0.15
CA CYS A 237 -6.70 -6.14 -1.59
C CYS A 237 -6.22 -7.40 -2.33
N ILE A 238 -5.00 -7.86 -2.02
CA ILE A 238 -4.40 -9.05 -2.62
C ILE A 238 -5.24 -10.29 -2.32
N SER A 239 -5.72 -10.46 -1.07
CA SER A 239 -6.62 -11.58 -0.72
C SER A 239 -7.88 -11.58 -1.56
N SER A 240 -8.49 -10.42 -1.82
CA SER A 240 -9.69 -10.32 -2.65
C SER A 240 -9.43 -10.66 -4.12
N ILE A 241 -8.26 -10.29 -4.67
CA ILE A 241 -7.84 -10.75 -6.00
C ILE A 241 -7.66 -12.27 -6.01
N MET A 242 -7.04 -12.85 -4.97
CA MET A 242 -6.89 -14.31 -4.86
C MET A 242 -8.23 -15.04 -4.84
N GLU A 243 -9.21 -14.51 -4.09
CA GLU A 243 -10.59 -15.02 -4.06
C GLU A 243 -11.27 -14.93 -5.42
N LEU A 244 -11.19 -13.78 -6.10
CA LEU A 244 -11.71 -13.60 -7.45
C LEU A 244 -11.14 -14.67 -8.38
N VAL A 245 -9.81 -14.82 -8.41
CA VAL A 245 -9.14 -15.82 -9.26
C VAL A 245 -9.58 -17.24 -8.91
N ASN A 246 -9.82 -17.57 -7.63
CA ASN A 246 -10.35 -18.89 -7.26
C ASN A 246 -11.74 -19.14 -7.86
N VAL A 247 -12.64 -18.14 -7.82
CA VAL A 247 -13.97 -18.22 -8.43
C VAL A 247 -13.85 -18.37 -9.94
N LEU A 248 -13.01 -17.55 -10.58
CA LEU A 248 -12.78 -17.61 -12.03
C LEU A 248 -12.29 -18.99 -12.48
N TYR A 249 -11.38 -19.61 -11.72
CA TYR A 249 -10.90 -20.97 -12.00
C TYR A 249 -11.98 -22.04 -11.85
N ALA A 250 -12.84 -21.92 -10.83
CA ALA A 250 -13.90 -22.89 -10.59
C ALA A 250 -14.98 -22.86 -11.68
N GLU A 251 -15.23 -21.67 -12.23
CA GLU A 251 -16.34 -21.38 -13.13
C GLU A 251 -15.93 -21.26 -14.61
N GLU A 252 -14.63 -21.31 -14.91
CA GLU A 252 -14.01 -20.97 -16.20
C GLU A 252 -14.71 -21.53 -17.45
N LYS A 253 -15.20 -22.77 -17.37
CA LYS A 253 -15.84 -23.44 -18.51
C LYS A 253 -17.22 -22.88 -18.84
N GLU A 254 -17.87 -22.26 -17.87
CA GLU A 254 -19.23 -21.74 -17.92
C GLU A 254 -19.28 -20.21 -18.11
N ILE A 255 -18.12 -19.54 -18.20
CA ILE A 255 -18.02 -18.10 -18.44
C ILE A 255 -18.12 -17.82 -19.95
N SER A 256 -19.06 -16.97 -20.35
CA SER A 256 -19.23 -16.58 -21.75
C SER A 256 -18.17 -15.56 -22.22
N ALA A 257 -18.12 -15.30 -23.53
CA ALA A 257 -17.06 -14.51 -24.16
C ALA A 257 -16.96 -13.07 -23.62
N GLN A 258 -18.09 -12.38 -23.46
CA GLN A 258 -18.09 -10.97 -23.06
C GLN A 258 -17.55 -10.77 -21.63
N PRO A 259 -18.05 -11.49 -20.60
CA PRO A 259 -17.47 -11.43 -19.26
C PRO A 259 -16.00 -11.81 -19.22
N MET A 260 -15.58 -12.83 -19.99
CA MET A 260 -14.17 -13.23 -20.02
C MET A 260 -13.28 -12.06 -20.47
N CYS A 261 -13.64 -11.33 -21.53
CA CYS A 261 -12.89 -10.16 -21.98
C CYS A 261 -12.77 -9.08 -20.89
N GLU A 262 -13.89 -8.76 -20.22
CA GLU A 262 -13.92 -7.76 -19.14
C GLU A 262 -13.08 -8.19 -17.93
N ILE A 263 -13.16 -9.47 -17.56
CA ILE A 263 -12.37 -10.07 -16.47
C ILE A 263 -10.89 -9.95 -16.77
N LEU A 264 -10.43 -10.31 -17.97
CA LEU A 264 -9.01 -10.29 -18.32
C LEU A 264 -8.45 -8.87 -18.28
N GLU A 265 -9.17 -7.90 -18.85
CA GLU A 265 -8.77 -6.49 -18.84
C GLU A 265 -8.71 -5.92 -17.41
N SER A 266 -9.78 -6.16 -16.63
CA SER A 266 -9.87 -5.68 -15.25
C SER A 266 -8.85 -6.34 -14.33
N LEU A 267 -8.56 -7.63 -14.52
CA LEU A 267 -7.58 -8.37 -13.73
C LEU A 267 -6.17 -7.80 -13.92
N SER A 268 -5.79 -7.47 -15.17
CA SER A 268 -4.52 -6.81 -15.46
C SER A 268 -4.42 -5.46 -14.77
N LEU A 269 -5.46 -4.62 -14.87
CA LEU A 269 -5.46 -3.29 -14.26
C LEU A 269 -5.44 -3.35 -12.73
N MET A 270 -6.24 -4.25 -12.12
CA MET A 270 -6.28 -4.42 -10.66
C MET A 270 -4.97 -4.95 -10.07
N LEU A 271 -4.26 -5.80 -10.82
CA LEU A 271 -3.03 -6.41 -10.35
C LEU A 271 -1.83 -5.45 -10.43
N ALA A 272 -1.87 -4.48 -11.34
CA ALA A 272 -0.73 -3.62 -11.67
C ALA A 272 -0.11 -2.83 -10.51
N PRO A 273 -0.86 -2.29 -9.53
CA PRO A 273 -0.24 -1.65 -8.36
C PRO A 273 0.66 -2.60 -7.55
N PHE A 274 0.34 -3.89 -7.57
CA PHE A 274 1.01 -4.93 -6.78
C PHE A 274 2.11 -5.64 -7.58
N ALA A 275 1.76 -6.10 -8.78
CA ALA A 275 2.62 -6.89 -9.68
C ALA A 275 2.62 -6.28 -11.11
N PRO A 276 3.28 -5.13 -11.30
CA PRO A 276 3.24 -4.38 -12.57
C PRO A 276 3.81 -5.13 -13.78
N TYR A 277 4.81 -6.00 -13.61
CA TYR A 277 5.46 -6.65 -14.76
C TYR A 277 4.56 -7.75 -15.37
N VAL A 278 4.04 -8.66 -14.55
CA VAL A 278 3.08 -9.68 -14.97
C VAL A 278 1.79 -9.04 -15.50
N SER A 279 1.36 -7.93 -14.90
CA SER A 279 0.18 -7.20 -15.37
C SER A 279 0.39 -6.60 -16.76
N GLN A 280 1.56 -6.01 -17.01
CA GLN A 280 1.92 -5.50 -18.34
C GLN A 280 2.03 -6.63 -19.35
N GLU A 281 2.64 -7.77 -19.00
CA GLU A 281 2.75 -8.92 -19.90
C GLU A 281 1.36 -9.43 -20.33
N ILE A 282 0.42 -9.55 -19.39
CA ILE A 282 -0.97 -9.93 -19.71
C ILE A 282 -1.65 -8.87 -20.59
N TRP A 283 -1.37 -7.58 -20.35
CA TRP A 283 -1.91 -6.47 -21.14
C TRP A 283 -1.44 -6.53 -22.60
N ASP A 284 -0.16 -6.83 -22.81
CA ASP A 284 0.44 -6.95 -24.14
C ASP A 284 -0.10 -8.20 -24.86
N GLU A 285 -0.22 -9.34 -24.16
CA GLU A 285 -0.82 -10.56 -24.69
C GLU A 285 -2.30 -10.38 -25.06
N LEU A 286 -3.03 -9.51 -24.36
CA LEU A 286 -4.40 -9.10 -24.73
C LEU A 286 -4.46 -8.27 -26.02
N GLY A 287 -3.30 -7.89 -26.58
CA GLY A 287 -3.21 -7.04 -27.77
C GLY A 287 -3.55 -5.58 -27.48
N ARG A 288 -3.35 -5.12 -26.24
CA ARG A 288 -3.60 -3.73 -25.85
C ARG A 288 -2.36 -2.88 -26.11
N ASP A 289 -2.58 -1.65 -26.56
CA ASP A 289 -1.48 -0.75 -26.90
C ASP A 289 -0.95 0.01 -25.67
N GLY A 290 0.38 0.12 -25.61
CA GLY A 290 1.08 1.02 -24.70
C GLY A 290 1.15 0.55 -23.23
N PRO A 291 1.78 1.37 -22.37
CA PRO A 291 1.97 1.00 -20.97
C PRO A 291 0.65 0.94 -20.21
N LEU A 292 0.37 -0.17 -19.54
CA LEU A 292 -0.84 -0.42 -18.78
C LEU A 292 -1.10 0.70 -17.77
N PHE A 293 -0.06 1.19 -17.08
CA PHE A 293 -0.19 2.22 -16.05
C PHE A 293 -0.67 3.60 -16.57
N ARG A 294 -0.76 3.79 -17.90
CA ARG A 294 -1.36 4.98 -18.51
C ARG A 294 -2.86 4.85 -18.77
N ASN A 295 -3.45 3.69 -18.46
CA ASN A 295 -4.88 3.46 -18.55
C ASN A 295 -5.58 3.84 -17.23
N PRO A 296 -6.85 4.28 -17.29
CA PRO A 296 -7.60 4.62 -16.09
C PRO A 296 -7.80 3.40 -15.19
N TRP A 297 -7.91 3.66 -13.89
CA TRP A 297 -8.33 2.64 -12.93
C TRP A 297 -9.74 2.13 -13.29
N PRO A 298 -9.96 0.80 -13.32
CA PRO A 298 -11.27 0.22 -13.66
C PRO A 298 -12.33 0.61 -12.62
N ALA A 299 -13.41 1.23 -13.09
CA ALA A 299 -14.54 1.57 -12.23
C ALA A 299 -15.35 0.31 -11.89
N PHE A 300 -15.95 0.29 -10.69
CA PHE A 300 -16.93 -0.74 -10.33
C PHE A 300 -18.35 -0.21 -10.50
N ASP A 301 -19.28 -1.11 -10.84
CA ASP A 301 -20.71 -0.85 -10.81
C ASP A 301 -21.28 -1.27 -9.44
N SER A 302 -21.88 -0.31 -8.72
CA SER A 302 -22.45 -0.55 -7.39
C SER A 302 -23.66 -1.47 -7.41
N GLU A 303 -24.44 -1.51 -8.49
CA GLU A 303 -25.57 -2.43 -8.66
C GLU A 303 -25.09 -3.84 -8.93
N LEU A 304 -24.08 -4.01 -9.80
CA LEU A 304 -23.49 -5.33 -10.07
C LEU A 304 -22.75 -5.89 -8.85
N ALA A 305 -22.19 -5.03 -7.99
CA ALA A 305 -21.51 -5.45 -6.77
C ALA A 305 -22.45 -5.89 -5.62
N LYS A 306 -23.77 -5.68 -5.73
CA LYS A 306 -24.73 -6.08 -4.68
C LYS A 306 -24.76 -7.59 -4.53
N GLU A 307 -24.79 -8.04 -3.27
CA GLU A 307 -25.10 -9.43 -2.94
C GLU A 307 -26.48 -9.82 -3.46
N ASP A 308 -26.65 -11.07 -3.91
CA ASP A 308 -27.97 -11.59 -4.29
C ASP A 308 -28.83 -11.92 -3.07
N LEU A 309 -28.19 -12.35 -2.00
CA LEU A 309 -28.82 -12.79 -0.76
C LEU A 309 -28.13 -12.13 0.42
N ALA A 310 -28.91 -11.68 1.39
CA ALA A 310 -28.42 -11.29 2.69
C ALA A 310 -27.95 -12.53 3.47
N GLU A 311 -26.70 -12.53 3.92
CA GLU A 311 -26.22 -13.48 4.92
C GLU A 311 -26.71 -13.03 6.30
N VAL A 312 -27.71 -13.72 6.83
CA VAL A 312 -28.23 -13.48 8.17
C VAL A 312 -27.57 -14.44 9.14
N VAL A 313 -26.74 -13.88 10.03
CA VAL A 313 -26.07 -14.63 11.10
C VAL A 313 -27.08 -15.04 12.17
N VAL A 314 -27.11 -16.34 12.49
CA VAL A 314 -28.01 -16.88 13.51
C VAL A 314 -27.22 -17.24 14.78
N GLN A 315 -27.62 -16.62 15.88
CA GLN A 315 -26.98 -16.75 17.19
C GLN A 315 -27.92 -17.34 18.24
N VAL A 316 -27.33 -18.00 19.24
CA VAL A 316 -28.02 -18.40 20.47
C VAL A 316 -27.25 -17.86 21.67
N ASN A 317 -27.91 -17.03 22.50
CA ASN A 317 -27.28 -16.31 23.61
C ASN A 317 -25.99 -15.57 23.19
N GLY A 318 -26.03 -14.91 22.03
CA GLY A 318 -24.92 -14.11 21.49
C GLY A 318 -23.78 -14.91 20.85
N LYS A 319 -23.85 -16.25 20.81
CA LYS A 319 -22.85 -17.09 20.13
C LYS A 319 -23.33 -17.51 18.76
N LEU A 320 -22.50 -17.36 17.72
CA LEU A 320 -22.77 -17.82 16.35
C LEU A 320 -23.03 -19.34 16.33
N ARG A 321 -24.12 -19.74 15.68
CA ARG A 321 -24.53 -21.15 15.52
C ARG A 321 -24.81 -21.54 14.08
N SER A 322 -25.34 -20.63 13.29
CA SER A 322 -25.63 -20.88 11.88
C SER A 322 -25.64 -19.58 11.07
N ARG A 323 -25.80 -19.72 9.75
CA ARG A 323 -25.96 -18.66 8.77
C ARG A 323 -27.09 -19.09 7.83
N ILE A 324 -28.04 -18.20 7.59
CA ILE A 324 -29.10 -18.39 6.59
C ILE A 324 -28.96 -17.34 5.50
N TYR A 325 -29.24 -17.71 4.25
CA TYR A 325 -29.18 -16.82 3.09
C TYR A 325 -30.60 -16.55 2.61
N VAL A 326 -30.98 -15.28 2.54
CA VAL A 326 -32.35 -14.83 2.28
C VAL A 326 -32.35 -13.63 1.35
N ALA A 327 -33.47 -13.35 0.67
CA ALA A 327 -33.56 -12.14 -0.15
C ALA A 327 -33.45 -10.89 0.73
N PHE A 328 -32.83 -9.83 0.21
CA PHE A 328 -32.79 -8.55 0.92
C PHE A 328 -34.20 -8.03 1.20
N GLY A 329 -34.42 -7.51 2.42
CA GLY A 329 -35.72 -7.04 2.87
C GLY A 329 -36.69 -8.16 3.25
N THR A 330 -36.20 -9.40 3.44
CA THR A 330 -37.03 -10.51 3.97
C THR A 330 -37.66 -10.09 5.31
N PRO A 331 -38.99 -10.21 5.48
CA PRO A 331 -39.67 -9.76 6.69
C PRO A 331 -39.08 -10.38 7.97
N THR A 332 -38.98 -9.57 9.03
CA THR A 332 -38.43 -9.99 10.32
C THR A 332 -39.07 -11.28 10.84
N THR A 333 -40.39 -11.42 10.72
CA THR A 333 -41.12 -12.62 11.14
C THR A 333 -40.68 -13.88 10.41
N GLU A 334 -40.35 -13.76 9.12
CA GLU A 334 -39.85 -14.87 8.32
C GLU A 334 -38.42 -15.24 8.71
N LEU A 335 -37.56 -14.25 8.98
CA LEU A 335 -36.19 -14.47 9.48
C LEU A 335 -36.20 -15.23 10.81
N GLU A 336 -37.08 -14.83 11.73
CA GLU A 336 -37.23 -15.47 13.05
C GLU A 336 -37.73 -16.90 12.93
N GLN A 337 -38.67 -17.14 12.02
CA GLN A 337 -39.18 -18.49 11.76
C GLN A 337 -38.09 -19.38 11.17
N ARG A 338 -37.39 -18.91 10.11
CA ARG A 338 -36.28 -19.65 9.48
C ARG A 338 -35.18 -19.99 10.48
N ALA A 339 -34.82 -19.05 11.36
CA ALA A 339 -33.83 -19.27 12.41
C ALA A 339 -34.28 -20.31 13.45
N GLN A 340 -35.55 -20.31 13.86
CA GLN A 340 -36.09 -21.28 14.81
C GLN A 340 -36.23 -22.68 14.24
N THR A 341 -36.47 -22.80 12.93
CA THR A 341 -36.56 -24.07 12.20
C THR A 341 -35.21 -24.60 11.71
N ASP A 342 -34.11 -23.88 11.97
CA ASP A 342 -32.77 -24.32 11.57
C ASP A 342 -32.34 -25.54 12.37
N ASP A 343 -32.11 -26.66 11.67
CA ASP A 343 -31.69 -27.92 12.28
C ASP A 343 -30.38 -27.80 13.07
N LYS A 344 -29.46 -26.90 12.66
CA LYS A 344 -28.19 -26.67 13.36
C LYS A 344 -28.40 -26.04 14.74
N LEU A 345 -29.55 -25.43 14.98
CA LEU A 345 -29.88 -24.78 16.24
C LEU A 345 -30.52 -25.73 17.25
N LYS A 346 -31.08 -26.86 16.81
CA LYS A 346 -31.77 -27.84 17.67
C LYS A 346 -30.99 -28.18 18.95
N PRO A 347 -29.70 -28.56 18.91
CA PRO A 347 -28.94 -28.92 20.12
C PRO A 347 -28.79 -27.77 21.13
N PHE A 348 -28.96 -26.53 20.68
CA PHE A 348 -28.77 -25.34 21.51
C PHE A 348 -30.07 -24.83 22.13
N ILE A 349 -31.22 -25.19 21.56
CA ILE A 349 -32.57 -24.75 21.97
C ILE A 349 -33.35 -25.88 22.66
N GLU A 350 -33.02 -27.15 22.38
CA GLU A 350 -33.71 -28.30 22.96
C GLU A 350 -33.70 -28.27 24.50
N GLY A 351 -34.88 -28.47 25.11
CA GLY A 351 -35.08 -28.38 26.56
C GLY A 351 -35.06 -26.96 27.15
N LYS A 352 -34.89 -25.91 26.32
CA LYS A 352 -34.85 -24.51 26.75
C LYS A 352 -36.03 -23.72 26.22
N ARG A 353 -36.39 -22.65 26.92
CA ARG A 353 -37.43 -21.71 26.48
C ARG A 353 -36.78 -20.52 25.77
N VAL A 354 -37.25 -20.20 24.56
CA VAL A 354 -36.93 -18.94 23.90
C VAL A 354 -37.64 -17.81 24.65
N VAL A 355 -36.86 -16.91 25.26
CA VAL A 355 -37.36 -15.80 26.08
C VAL A 355 -37.49 -14.52 25.26
N LYS A 356 -36.60 -14.33 24.28
CA LYS A 356 -36.58 -13.16 23.41
C LYS A 356 -35.92 -13.52 22.08
N VAL A 357 -36.43 -12.96 21.00
CA VAL A 357 -35.76 -12.96 19.70
C VAL A 357 -35.33 -11.54 19.38
N ILE A 358 -34.08 -11.37 18.95
CA ILE A 358 -33.53 -10.08 18.56
C ILE A 358 -33.15 -10.20 17.09
N THR A 359 -33.82 -9.44 16.25
CA THR A 359 -33.62 -9.49 14.81
C THR A 359 -33.15 -8.14 14.30
N VAL A 360 -32.07 -8.14 13.53
CA VAL A 360 -31.58 -7.01 12.75
C VAL A 360 -31.75 -7.38 11.28
N PRO A 361 -32.64 -6.69 10.54
CA PRO A 361 -32.91 -6.99 9.13
C PRO A 361 -31.63 -7.15 8.30
N ASP A 362 -31.62 -8.16 7.43
CA ASP A 362 -30.53 -8.52 6.52
C ASP A 362 -29.16 -8.79 7.18
N LYS A 363 -29.10 -8.94 8.51
CA LYS A 363 -27.83 -9.10 9.25
C LYS A 363 -27.83 -10.20 10.29
N LEU A 364 -28.83 -10.24 11.18
CA LEU A 364 -28.74 -11.08 12.37
C LEU A 364 -30.10 -11.50 12.94
N VAL A 365 -30.17 -12.74 13.42
CA VAL A 365 -31.20 -13.23 14.35
C VAL A 365 -30.51 -13.84 15.56
N ASN A 366 -30.78 -13.33 16.76
CA ASN A 366 -30.26 -13.89 18.02
C ASN A 366 -31.42 -14.41 18.90
N LEU A 367 -31.39 -15.71 19.17
CA LEU A 367 -32.34 -16.38 20.06
C LEU A 367 -31.80 -16.38 21.49
N VAL A 368 -32.49 -15.66 22.38
CA VAL A 368 -32.18 -15.67 23.81
C VAL A 368 -32.94 -16.81 24.46
N VAL A 369 -32.22 -17.83 24.92
CA VAL A 369 -32.78 -19.05 25.51
C VAL A 369 -32.39 -19.19 26.98
N LYS A 370 -33.33 -19.66 27.80
CA LYS A 370 -33.13 -20.00 29.22
C LYS A 370 -33.41 -21.46 29.49
#